data_AF-A0A0W8E3Z2-F1
#
_entry.id   AF-A0A0W8E3Z2-F1
#
_cell.length_a   1.000
_cell.length_b   1.000
_cell.length_c   1.000
_cell.angle_alpha   90.00
_cell.angle_beta   90.00
_cell.angle_gamma   90.00
#
_symmetry.space_group_name_H-M   'P 1'
#
loop_
_entity.id
_entity.type
_entity.pdbx_description
1 polymer ?
#
loop_
_entity_poly.entity_id
_entity_poly.type
_entity_poly.pdbx_seq_one_letter_code
_entity_poly.pdbx_strand_id
1 'polypeptide(L)'
;MRNWYLMLSIGILTVWFSIALMIQPAFAAEAVQRVILINVEGLNYEGYISTPMHNLRQMAAEGIMDEKCLSLRTDSVEAAQASLLTGTVPIEHGYYNSSNDIEVESLLALLQKHGKTFQIIDGSGGKLKVFDYGQDKYIGLKADSKDHSAVDRVMEYTPDNMPFFSFIYVNDSMSGLLTLDETVYYDSLMSFDDSLGQLVSFLKNNNMYYDSLLIVTSARSTSPSDLVPLIIHGPGCRAGSKTSSTMVLDTTATICRFIGLDAPAASIGIPVYDAMTIQEEDKNYVYVKWVADLKKERTAQWNRYYDIQDELYKTIHQMTSIKEERQSISNFAGEKEKTINILQSRLTWERAGCLALFLIMIAGYLIEYRWLKKKFMLFK
;
A
#
# COMPACT_ATOMS: atom_id res chain seq x y z
N MET A 1 57.71 -43.77 -26.84
CA MET A 1 56.43 -44.06 -26.15
C MET A 1 56.27 -43.17 -24.92
N ARG A 2 56.06 -41.86 -25.10
CA ARG A 2 55.74 -40.92 -24.01
C ARG A 2 55.23 -39.60 -24.60
N ASN A 3 54.19 -39.65 -25.43
CA ASN A 3 53.54 -38.44 -25.97
C ASN A 3 52.13 -38.68 -26.57
N TRP A 4 51.47 -39.81 -26.28
CA TRP A 4 50.09 -40.06 -26.76
C TRP A 4 48.99 -39.80 -25.73
N TYR A 5 49.31 -39.76 -24.44
CA TYR A 5 48.31 -39.55 -23.38
C TYR A 5 47.95 -38.07 -23.15
N LEU A 6 48.71 -37.11 -23.71
CA LEU A 6 48.44 -35.68 -23.53
C LEU A 6 47.47 -35.09 -24.58
N MET A 7 47.22 -35.78 -25.69
CA MET A 7 46.26 -35.33 -26.71
C MET A 7 44.84 -35.87 -26.50
N LEU A 8 44.65 -36.85 -25.62
CA LEU A 8 43.34 -37.43 -25.31
C LEU A 8 42.63 -36.77 -24.12
N SER A 9 43.32 -35.91 -23.36
CA SER A 9 42.75 -35.17 -22.23
C SER A 9 42.24 -33.76 -22.58
N ILE A 10 42.49 -33.29 -23.80
CA ILE A 10 42.00 -31.98 -24.29
C ILE A 10 40.67 -32.14 -25.07
N GLY A 11 40.31 -33.36 -25.47
CA GLY A 11 39.08 -33.65 -26.25
C GLY A 11 37.81 -33.94 -25.44
N ILE A 12 37.86 -33.94 -24.11
CA ILE A 12 36.69 -34.25 -23.24
C ILE A 12 36.26 -33.04 -22.39
N LEU A 13 37.01 -31.93 -22.42
CA LEU A 13 36.67 -30.70 -21.69
C LEU A 13 36.03 -29.59 -22.54
N THR A 14 35.62 -29.90 -23.78
CA THR A 14 35.01 -28.94 -24.72
C THR A 14 33.53 -29.25 -25.03
N VAL A 15 32.86 -30.08 -24.23
CA VAL A 15 31.44 -30.49 -24.47
C VAL A 15 30.49 -30.12 -23.31
N TRP A 16 30.96 -29.42 -22.27
CA TRP A 16 30.11 -29.04 -21.12
C TRP A 16 30.10 -27.54 -20.81
N PHE A 17 30.32 -26.71 -21.82
CA PHE A 17 29.88 -25.32 -21.79
C PHE A 17 28.75 -25.14 -22.81
N SER A 18 27.71 -25.95 -22.64
CA SER A 18 26.38 -25.60 -23.12
C SER A 18 26.00 -24.33 -22.36
N ILE A 19 26.40 -23.19 -22.92
CA ILE A 19 25.72 -21.93 -22.72
C ILE A 19 24.27 -22.25 -23.06
N ALA A 20 23.49 -22.57 -22.02
CA ALA A 20 22.08 -22.36 -22.03
C ALA A 20 21.92 -20.85 -22.18
N LEU A 21 22.06 -20.38 -23.42
CA LEU A 21 21.39 -19.18 -23.86
C LEU A 21 19.94 -19.52 -23.55
N MET A 22 19.45 -19.06 -22.41
CA MET A 22 18.03 -18.91 -22.21
C MET A 22 17.61 -17.97 -23.31
N ILE A 23 17.24 -18.54 -24.47
CA ILE A 23 16.46 -17.85 -25.47
C ILE A 23 15.16 -17.59 -24.73
N GLN A 24 15.08 -16.44 -24.07
CA GLN A 24 13.79 -15.90 -23.69
C GLN A 24 13.03 -15.77 -25.01
N PRO A 25 11.89 -16.45 -25.18
CA PRO A 25 11.09 -16.25 -26.37
C PRO A 25 10.75 -14.77 -26.42
N ALA A 26 11.21 -14.13 -27.48
CA ALA A 26 10.91 -12.74 -27.76
C ALA A 26 9.41 -12.70 -28.00
N PHE A 27 8.66 -12.19 -27.02
CA PHE A 27 7.30 -11.74 -27.26
C PHE A 27 7.35 -10.89 -28.52
N ALA A 28 6.57 -11.25 -29.54
CA ALA A 28 6.38 -10.40 -30.71
C ALA A 28 5.46 -9.22 -30.39
N ALA A 29 5.66 -8.60 -29.24
CA ALA A 29 5.28 -7.22 -29.05
C ALA A 29 6.29 -6.39 -29.83
N GLU A 30 5.81 -5.50 -30.72
CA GLU A 30 6.65 -4.41 -31.20
C GLU A 30 7.39 -3.80 -30.01
N ALA A 31 8.68 -3.53 -30.17
CA ALA A 31 9.53 -3.15 -29.05
C ALA A 31 8.98 -1.89 -28.39
N VAL A 32 8.53 -2.01 -27.14
CA VAL A 32 8.05 -0.89 -26.33
C VAL A 32 9.17 0.14 -26.25
N GLN A 33 8.95 1.31 -26.87
CA GLN A 33 9.95 2.38 -26.85
C GLN A 33 9.83 3.22 -25.59
N ARG A 34 8.62 3.32 -25.04
CA ARG A 34 8.30 4.17 -23.89
C ARG A 34 7.21 3.56 -23.03
N VAL A 35 7.22 3.89 -21.74
CA VAL A 35 6.20 3.49 -20.77
C VAL A 35 5.76 4.74 -20.02
N ILE A 36 4.46 5.01 -19.99
CA ILE A 36 3.85 6.10 -19.21
C ILE A 36 2.83 5.48 -18.27
N LEU A 37 3.11 5.54 -16.97
CA LEU A 37 2.23 5.08 -15.91
C LEU A 37 1.61 6.29 -15.22
N ILE A 38 0.28 6.41 -15.31
CA ILE A 38 -0.49 7.50 -14.73
C ILE A 38 -1.28 6.96 -13.54
N ASN A 39 -0.91 7.40 -12.34
CA ASN A 39 -1.65 7.16 -11.12
C ASN A 39 -2.63 8.31 -10.86
N VAL A 40 -3.93 8.00 -10.87
CA VAL A 40 -5.01 8.96 -10.62
C VAL A 40 -5.53 8.79 -9.21
N GLU A 41 -4.98 9.55 -8.27
CA GLU A 41 -5.38 9.44 -6.87
C GLU A 41 -6.84 9.86 -6.68
N GLY A 42 -7.64 9.00 -6.07
CA GLY A 42 -9.09 9.21 -5.93
C GLY A 42 -9.95 8.54 -7.01
N LEU A 43 -9.36 8.03 -8.10
CA LEU A 43 -10.09 7.28 -9.11
C LEU A 43 -10.48 5.90 -8.57
N ASN A 44 -11.77 5.69 -8.35
CA ASN A 44 -12.35 4.41 -7.95
C ASN A 44 -13.32 3.87 -9.01
N TYR A 45 -13.71 2.60 -8.87
CA TYR A 45 -14.66 1.95 -9.77
C TYR A 45 -15.97 2.74 -9.93
N GLU A 46 -16.53 3.22 -8.81
CA GLU A 46 -17.80 3.95 -8.78
C GLU A 46 -17.73 5.27 -9.55
N GLY A 47 -16.66 6.05 -9.36
CA GLY A 47 -16.39 7.26 -10.12
C GLY A 47 -16.21 6.97 -11.61
N TYR A 48 -15.43 5.94 -11.94
CA TYR A 48 -15.22 5.55 -13.33
C TYR A 48 -16.53 5.18 -14.05
N ILE A 49 -17.43 4.41 -13.43
CA ILE A 49 -18.70 4.03 -14.09
C ILE A 49 -19.73 5.18 -14.12
N SER A 50 -19.64 6.13 -13.20
CA SER A 50 -20.62 7.22 -13.05
C SER A 50 -20.25 8.47 -13.83
N THR A 51 -18.98 8.64 -14.20
CA THR A 51 -18.49 9.79 -14.95
C THR A 51 -18.27 9.45 -16.44
N PRO A 52 -18.66 10.34 -17.37
CA PRO A 52 -18.43 10.16 -18.80
C PRO A 52 -16.97 10.47 -19.19
N MET A 53 -16.04 9.63 -18.74
CA MET A 53 -14.60 9.73 -19.07
C MET A 53 -14.32 9.21 -20.49
N HIS A 54 -14.60 10.03 -21.51
CA HIS A 54 -14.58 9.62 -22.92
C HIS A 54 -13.18 9.22 -23.40
N ASN A 55 -12.14 9.96 -23.03
CA ASN A 55 -10.77 9.70 -23.48
C ASN A 55 -10.22 8.42 -22.85
N LEU A 56 -10.45 8.22 -21.55
CA LEU A 56 -10.06 6.99 -20.84
C LEU A 56 -10.80 5.77 -21.39
N ARG A 57 -12.10 5.89 -21.67
CA ARG A 57 -12.89 4.81 -22.29
C ARG A 57 -12.44 4.50 -23.71
N GLN A 58 -12.03 5.51 -24.47
CA GLN A 58 -11.46 5.29 -25.79
C GLN A 58 -10.12 4.54 -25.70
N MET A 59 -9.23 4.96 -24.78
CA MET A 59 -7.98 4.25 -24.52
C MET A 59 -8.23 2.79 -24.10
N ALA A 60 -9.25 2.54 -23.26
CA ALA A 60 -9.68 1.20 -22.89
C ALA A 60 -10.21 0.38 -24.06
N ALA A 61 -10.93 1.01 -25.00
CA ALA A 61 -11.43 0.34 -26.21
C ALA A 61 -10.30 0.02 -27.20
N GLU A 62 -9.26 0.86 -27.27
CA GLU A 62 -8.07 0.64 -28.09
C GLU A 62 -7.08 -0.36 -27.42
N GLY A 63 -7.16 -0.53 -26.10
CA GLY A 63 -6.29 -1.39 -25.30
C GLY A 63 -7.02 -2.53 -24.58
N ILE A 64 -6.60 -2.80 -23.36
CA ILE A 64 -7.25 -3.72 -22.42
C ILE A 64 -7.71 -2.97 -21.17
N MET A 65 -8.80 -3.45 -20.57
CA MET A 65 -9.34 -2.90 -19.34
C MET A 65 -9.76 -3.99 -18.35
N ASP A 66 -9.37 -3.81 -17.10
CA ASP A 66 -10.08 -4.37 -15.95
C ASP A 66 -10.85 -3.24 -15.27
N GLU A 67 -12.18 -3.28 -15.32
CA GLU A 67 -13.02 -2.27 -14.66
C GLU A 67 -12.94 -2.39 -13.12
N LYS A 68 -12.60 -3.58 -12.62
CA LYS A 68 -12.66 -3.97 -11.21
C LYS A 68 -11.32 -4.55 -10.76
N CYS A 69 -10.24 -3.84 -11.06
CA CYS A 69 -8.92 -4.16 -10.54
C CYS A 69 -8.92 -3.95 -9.02
N LEU A 70 -8.41 -4.93 -8.27
CA LEU A 70 -8.31 -4.84 -6.82
C LEU A 70 -7.14 -3.96 -6.41
N SER A 71 -7.44 -2.88 -5.71
CA SER A 71 -6.47 -1.94 -5.18
C SER A 71 -6.15 -2.22 -3.71
N LEU A 72 -5.12 -1.54 -3.19
CA LEU A 72 -4.71 -1.70 -1.81
C LEU A 72 -5.43 -0.72 -0.89
N ARG A 73 -5.76 -1.20 0.31
CA ARG A 73 -6.03 -0.34 1.46
C ARG A 73 -4.71 0.03 2.11
N THR A 74 -4.35 1.29 2.01
CA THR A 74 -3.14 1.83 2.64
C THR A 74 -3.50 3.11 3.38
N ASP A 75 -2.81 3.35 4.50
CA ASP A 75 -3.06 4.52 5.34
C ASP A 75 -2.42 5.80 4.79
N SER A 76 -1.52 5.68 3.81
CA SER A 76 -0.78 6.79 3.23
C SER A 76 -0.64 6.68 1.71
N VAL A 77 -0.49 7.83 1.05
CA VAL A 77 -0.22 7.90 -0.40
C VAL A 77 1.15 7.31 -0.69
N GLU A 78 2.12 7.61 0.17
CA GLU A 78 3.49 7.14 0.15
C GLU A 78 3.55 5.60 0.04
N ALA A 79 2.83 4.91 0.92
CA ALA A 79 2.78 3.46 0.93
C ALA A 79 2.11 2.91 -0.34
N ALA A 80 0.98 3.49 -0.77
CA ALA A 80 0.28 3.09 -1.99
C ALA A 80 1.19 3.17 -3.23
N GLN A 81 1.87 4.30 -3.42
CA GLN A 81 2.71 4.50 -4.60
C GLN A 81 3.95 3.59 -4.57
N ALA A 82 4.54 3.35 -3.40
CA ALA A 82 5.59 2.35 -3.25
C ALA A 82 5.10 0.93 -3.57
N SER A 83 3.89 0.58 -3.15
CA SER A 83 3.31 -0.71 -3.50
C SER A 83 3.13 -0.87 -5.01
N LEU A 84 2.60 0.16 -5.70
CA LEU A 84 2.44 0.17 -7.15
C LEU A 84 3.78 0.01 -7.89
N LEU A 85 4.82 0.74 -7.45
CA LEU A 85 6.13 0.78 -8.10
C LEU A 85 7.07 -0.39 -7.72
N THR A 86 6.79 -1.11 -6.64
CA THR A 86 7.55 -2.32 -6.25
C THR A 86 6.84 -3.61 -6.63
N GLY A 87 5.52 -3.57 -6.84
CA GLY A 87 4.69 -4.77 -7.01
C GLY A 87 4.51 -5.55 -5.71
N THR A 88 4.60 -4.88 -4.55
CA THR A 88 4.52 -5.51 -3.21
C THR A 88 3.62 -4.73 -2.26
N VAL A 89 3.28 -5.30 -1.11
CA VAL A 89 2.46 -4.65 -0.07
C VAL A 89 3.33 -3.89 0.95
N PRO A 90 2.78 -2.95 1.74
CA PRO A 90 3.56 -2.13 2.67
C PRO A 90 4.46 -2.88 3.65
N ILE A 91 4.00 -4.04 4.14
CA ILE A 91 4.79 -4.88 5.05
C ILE A 91 6.03 -5.50 4.41
N GLU A 92 6.04 -5.66 3.08
CA GLU A 92 7.17 -6.25 2.35
C GLU A 92 8.18 -5.19 1.94
N HIS A 93 7.72 -4.00 1.52
CA HIS A 93 8.62 -2.92 1.10
C HIS A 93 9.07 -2.00 2.23
N GLY A 94 8.52 -2.13 3.44
CA GLY A 94 8.92 -1.38 4.65
C GLY A 94 8.54 0.11 4.66
N TYR A 95 7.96 0.62 3.57
CA TYR A 95 7.66 2.04 3.39
C TYR A 95 6.21 2.38 3.70
N TYR A 96 5.95 2.83 4.93
CA TYR A 96 4.61 3.20 5.39
C TYR A 96 4.32 4.70 5.29
N ASN A 97 5.34 5.53 5.39
CA ASN A 97 5.27 6.99 5.28
C ASN A 97 6.67 7.55 5.03
N SER A 98 6.78 8.87 4.85
CA SER A 98 8.02 9.59 4.53
C SER A 98 9.14 9.50 5.58
N SER A 99 8.90 8.88 6.74
CA SER A 99 9.92 8.66 7.78
C SER A 99 10.66 7.31 7.63
N ASN A 100 10.19 6.45 6.73
CA ASN A 100 10.76 5.13 6.47
C ASN A 100 11.50 5.15 5.11
N ASP A 101 12.39 4.19 4.91
CA ASP A 101 13.01 3.93 3.61
C ASP A 101 12.34 2.73 2.93
N ILE A 102 12.54 2.61 1.62
CA ILE A 102 12.09 1.43 0.85
C ILE A 102 13.16 0.34 0.97
N GLU A 103 12.78 -0.83 1.48
CA GLU A 103 13.71 -1.93 1.77
C GLU A 103 13.91 -2.90 0.59
N VAL A 104 13.06 -2.79 -0.44
CA VAL A 104 13.06 -3.68 -1.61
C VAL A 104 13.37 -2.94 -2.91
N GLU A 105 13.83 -3.67 -3.92
CA GLU A 105 14.07 -3.11 -5.25
C GLU A 105 12.74 -2.65 -5.90
N SER A 106 12.68 -1.39 -6.32
CA SER A 106 11.56 -0.84 -7.09
C SER A 106 11.76 -1.03 -8.59
N LEU A 107 10.68 -0.86 -9.37
CA LEU A 107 10.75 -0.77 -10.83
C LEU A 107 11.75 0.29 -11.28
N LEU A 108 11.85 1.42 -10.57
CA LEU A 108 12.77 2.52 -10.91
C LEU A 108 14.23 2.10 -10.73
N ALA A 109 14.55 1.43 -9.62
CA ALA A 109 15.88 0.89 -9.37
C ALA A 109 16.26 -0.17 -10.43
N LEU A 110 15.30 -1.03 -10.80
CA LEU A 110 15.48 -2.02 -11.86
C LEU A 110 15.75 -1.34 -13.22
N LEU A 111 14.96 -0.34 -13.60
CA LEU A 111 15.18 0.43 -14.84
C LEU A 111 16.56 1.09 -14.87
N GLN A 112 16.99 1.67 -13.76
CA GLN A 112 18.32 2.28 -13.64
C GLN A 112 19.44 1.26 -13.86
N LYS A 113 19.33 0.09 -13.23
CA LYS A 113 20.29 -1.02 -13.35
C LYS A 113 20.42 -1.51 -14.79
N HIS A 114 19.34 -1.46 -15.56
CA HIS A 114 19.33 -1.80 -16.98
C HIS A 114 19.59 -0.61 -17.92
N GLY A 115 20.03 0.54 -17.39
CA GLY A 115 20.40 1.71 -18.18
C GLY A 115 19.22 2.41 -18.87
N LYS A 116 17.99 2.20 -18.41
CA LYS A 116 16.79 2.87 -18.92
C LYS A 116 16.58 4.20 -18.18
N THR A 117 16.30 5.26 -18.92
CA THR A 117 16.00 6.58 -18.34
C THR A 117 14.58 6.60 -17.79
N PHE A 118 14.37 7.31 -16.68
CA PHE A 118 13.03 7.47 -16.12
C PHE A 118 12.84 8.86 -15.52
N GLN A 119 11.58 9.26 -15.39
CA GLN A 119 11.16 10.45 -14.67
C GLN A 119 9.93 10.19 -13.79
N ILE A 120 9.78 11.03 -12.79
CA ILE A 120 8.65 11.07 -11.86
C ILE A 120 8.12 12.49 -11.84
N ILE A 121 6.84 12.64 -12.15
CA ILE A 121 6.11 13.90 -12.01
C ILE A 121 5.17 13.74 -10.82
N ASP A 122 5.47 14.48 -9.76
CA ASP A 122 4.81 14.37 -8.47
C ASP A 122 3.82 15.52 -8.25
N GLY A 123 2.54 15.27 -8.51
CA GLY A 123 1.42 16.16 -8.17
C GLY A 123 1.00 16.13 -6.69
N SER A 124 1.63 15.34 -5.82
CA SER A 124 1.23 15.19 -4.41
C SER A 124 1.70 16.33 -3.50
N GLY A 125 2.54 17.25 -4.01
CA GLY A 125 3.18 18.28 -3.19
C GLY A 125 4.45 17.82 -2.48
N GLY A 126 5.08 16.72 -2.91
CA GLY A 126 6.37 16.25 -2.38
C GLY A 126 6.32 14.96 -1.58
N LYS A 127 5.21 14.21 -1.58
CA LYS A 127 5.10 12.93 -0.86
C LYS A 127 5.91 11.81 -1.54
N LEU A 128 6.22 11.96 -2.83
CA LEU A 128 6.96 10.95 -3.60
C LEU A 128 8.48 11.21 -3.65
N LYS A 129 8.99 12.09 -2.79
CA LYS A 129 10.43 12.43 -2.72
C LYS A 129 11.34 11.24 -2.42
N VAL A 130 10.83 10.16 -1.82
CA VAL A 130 11.60 8.92 -1.61
C VAL A 130 12.13 8.33 -2.93
N PHE A 131 11.46 8.64 -4.05
CA PHE A 131 11.87 8.21 -5.38
C PHE A 131 12.73 9.24 -6.12
N ASP A 132 13.27 10.25 -5.42
CA ASP A 132 14.22 11.18 -6.00
C ASP A 132 15.62 10.53 -6.06
N TYR A 133 15.93 9.96 -7.23
CA TYR A 133 17.25 9.40 -7.53
C TYR A 133 18.26 10.47 -8.02
N GLY A 134 17.94 11.76 -7.88
CA GLY A 134 18.71 12.90 -8.37
C GLY A 134 18.73 13.03 -9.91
N GLN A 135 19.45 14.05 -10.40
CA GLN A 135 19.68 14.30 -11.84
C GLN A 135 18.41 14.59 -12.67
N ASP A 136 17.55 15.50 -12.20
CA ASP A 136 16.33 15.95 -12.89
C ASP A 136 15.28 14.84 -13.15
N LYS A 137 15.43 13.67 -12.50
CA LYS A 137 14.49 12.54 -12.61
C LYS A 137 13.21 12.74 -11.80
N TYR A 138 13.19 13.70 -10.88
CA TYR A 138 12.05 14.00 -10.02
C TYR A 138 11.60 15.45 -10.22
N ILE A 139 10.33 15.61 -10.57
CA ILE A 139 9.69 16.91 -10.81
C ILE A 139 8.55 17.04 -9.80
N GLY A 140 8.83 17.70 -8.69
CA GLY A 140 7.82 18.02 -7.68
C GLY A 140 6.99 19.23 -8.08
N LEU A 141 5.67 19.06 -8.14
CA LEU A 141 4.72 20.17 -8.21
C LEU A 141 4.30 20.60 -6.80
N LYS A 142 3.76 21.81 -6.69
CA LYS A 142 3.20 22.27 -5.42
C LYS A 142 1.89 21.52 -5.14
N ALA A 143 1.54 21.35 -3.86
CA ALA A 143 0.34 20.61 -3.46
C ALA A 143 -0.99 21.20 -3.98
N ASP A 144 -0.99 22.47 -4.36
CA ASP A 144 -2.12 23.21 -4.95
C ASP A 144 -2.09 23.27 -6.49
N SER A 145 -1.09 22.63 -7.10
CA SER A 145 -1.00 22.56 -8.56
C SER A 145 -2.06 21.62 -9.08
N LYS A 146 -2.81 22.06 -10.09
CA LYS A 146 -3.88 21.28 -10.67
C LYS A 146 -3.33 20.13 -11.54
N ASP A 147 -4.14 19.09 -11.78
CA ASP A 147 -3.78 17.85 -12.48
C ASP A 147 -3.22 18.07 -13.90
N HIS A 148 -3.84 18.96 -14.68
CA HIS A 148 -3.32 19.44 -15.96
C HIS A 148 -1.84 19.82 -15.87
N SER A 149 -1.39 20.49 -14.81
CA SER A 149 0.01 20.87 -14.66
C SER A 149 0.97 19.69 -14.54
N ALA A 150 0.52 18.54 -14.02
CA ALA A 150 1.32 17.31 -13.99
C ALA A 150 1.39 16.64 -15.36
N VAL A 151 0.26 16.60 -16.07
CA VAL A 151 0.19 16.00 -17.41
C VAL A 151 0.93 16.86 -18.43
N ASP A 152 0.80 18.18 -18.35
CA ASP A 152 1.45 19.17 -19.22
C ASP A 152 2.97 19.08 -19.15
N ARG A 153 3.53 18.71 -18.00
CA ARG A 153 4.97 18.54 -17.82
C ARG A 153 5.58 17.45 -18.69
N VAL A 154 4.79 16.44 -19.08
CA VAL A 154 5.24 15.44 -20.05
C VAL A 154 5.36 16.05 -21.44
N MET A 155 4.43 16.93 -21.79
CA MET A 155 4.35 17.57 -23.11
C MET A 155 5.40 18.68 -23.30
N GLU A 156 6.01 19.18 -22.22
CA GLU A 156 7.15 20.12 -22.28
C GLU A 156 8.42 19.47 -22.90
N TYR A 157 8.53 18.15 -22.86
CA TYR A 157 9.67 17.44 -23.44
C TYR A 157 9.56 17.32 -24.96
N THR A 158 10.68 17.55 -25.64
CA THR A 158 10.83 17.18 -27.06
C THR A 158 10.78 15.65 -27.20
N PRO A 159 10.17 15.09 -28.27
CA PRO A 159 10.10 13.65 -28.50
C PRO A 159 11.44 12.91 -28.36
N ASP A 160 12.55 13.53 -28.78
CA ASP A 160 13.90 12.97 -28.69
C ASP A 160 14.45 12.88 -27.26
N ASN A 161 13.98 13.74 -26.35
CA ASN A 161 14.45 13.85 -24.97
C ASN A 161 13.53 13.19 -23.95
N MET A 162 12.37 12.66 -24.38
CA MET A 162 11.42 12.04 -23.47
C MET A 162 12.02 10.75 -22.86
N PRO A 163 11.99 10.56 -21.54
CA PRO A 163 12.51 9.36 -20.88
C PRO A 163 11.82 8.07 -21.34
N PHE A 164 12.50 6.93 -21.13
CA PHE A 164 11.92 5.63 -21.42
C PHE A 164 10.72 5.32 -20.51
N PHE A 165 10.78 5.68 -19.22
CA PHE A 165 9.68 5.50 -18.27
C PHE A 165 9.26 6.83 -17.65
N SER A 166 7.97 7.13 -17.65
CA SER A 166 7.41 8.30 -16.97
C SER A 166 6.33 7.86 -15.99
N PHE A 167 6.51 8.18 -14.72
CA PHE A 167 5.47 8.05 -13.70
C PHE A 167 4.82 9.41 -13.44
N ILE A 168 3.50 9.48 -13.58
CA ILE A 168 2.72 10.70 -13.38
C ILE A 168 1.75 10.45 -12.24
N TYR A 169 1.84 11.27 -11.20
CA TYR A 169 0.88 11.27 -10.10
C TYR A 169 -0.02 12.50 -10.19
N VAL A 170 -1.33 12.29 -10.23
CA VAL A 170 -2.37 13.34 -10.23
C VAL A 170 -3.29 13.18 -9.01
N ASN A 171 -3.81 14.30 -8.47
CA ASN A 171 -4.41 14.36 -7.13
C ASN A 171 -5.72 15.17 -7.03
N ASP A 172 -6.15 15.89 -8.08
CA ASP A 172 -7.35 16.72 -8.00
C ASP A 172 -8.59 15.86 -7.72
N SER A 173 -8.64 14.64 -8.27
CA SER A 173 -9.76 13.70 -8.04
C SER A 173 -9.94 13.36 -6.56
N MET A 174 -8.84 13.12 -5.83
CA MET A 174 -8.90 12.92 -4.39
C MET A 174 -9.28 14.20 -3.64
N SER A 175 -8.76 15.35 -4.09
CA SER A 175 -9.09 16.64 -3.48
C SER A 175 -10.58 16.96 -3.61
N GLY A 176 -11.17 16.68 -4.79
CA GLY A 176 -12.60 16.77 -5.02
C GLY A 176 -13.41 15.76 -4.21
N LEU A 177 -12.92 14.53 -4.04
CA LEU A 177 -13.60 13.55 -3.19
C LEU A 177 -13.64 13.98 -1.72
N LEU A 178 -12.58 14.63 -1.22
CA LEU A 178 -12.50 15.12 0.17
C LEU A 178 -13.44 16.29 0.47
N THR A 179 -13.97 16.99 -0.53
CA THR A 179 -14.99 18.04 -0.29
C THR A 179 -16.35 17.45 0.06
N LEU A 180 -16.54 16.13 -0.11
CA LEU A 180 -17.82 15.43 0.07
C LEU A 180 -18.94 15.96 -0.84
N ASP A 181 -18.57 16.65 -1.92
CA ASP A 181 -19.47 17.13 -2.96
C ASP A 181 -19.27 16.28 -4.22
N GLU A 182 -20.30 15.48 -4.56
CA GLU A 182 -20.27 14.60 -5.73
C GLU A 182 -20.04 15.37 -7.03
N THR A 183 -20.54 16.60 -7.13
CA THR A 183 -20.37 17.41 -8.35
C THR A 183 -18.92 17.82 -8.54
N VAL A 184 -18.26 18.28 -7.48
CA VAL A 184 -16.84 18.65 -7.49
C VAL A 184 -15.96 17.43 -7.79
N TYR A 185 -16.30 16.27 -7.21
CA TYR A 185 -15.59 15.03 -7.51
C TYR A 185 -15.72 14.61 -8.97
N TYR A 186 -16.93 14.57 -9.54
CA TYR A 186 -17.11 14.19 -10.94
C TYR A 186 -16.52 15.22 -11.92
N ASP A 187 -16.55 16.52 -11.58
CA ASP A 187 -15.90 17.56 -12.36
C ASP A 187 -14.37 17.39 -12.38
N SER A 188 -13.77 17.02 -11.25
CA SER A 188 -12.34 16.73 -11.19
C SER A 188 -11.93 15.51 -12.03
N LEU A 189 -12.76 14.46 -12.08
CA LEU A 189 -12.55 13.30 -12.96
C LEU A 189 -12.67 13.67 -14.44
N MET A 190 -13.63 14.52 -14.81
CA MET A 190 -13.75 15.02 -16.19
C MET A 190 -12.54 15.90 -16.57
N SER A 191 -12.06 16.76 -15.66
CA SER A 191 -10.87 17.57 -15.89
C SER A 191 -9.60 16.72 -16.10
N PHE A 192 -9.49 15.59 -15.38
CA PHE A 192 -8.44 14.62 -15.62
C PHE A 192 -8.59 13.96 -17.01
N ASP A 193 -9.81 13.54 -17.37
CA ASP A 193 -10.07 12.91 -18.68
C ASP A 193 -9.74 13.85 -19.85
N ASP A 194 -10.03 15.15 -19.72
CA ASP A 194 -9.63 16.17 -20.70
C ASP A 194 -8.10 16.29 -20.81
N SER A 195 -7.40 16.27 -19.68
CA SER A 195 -5.93 16.32 -19.64
C SER A 195 -5.32 15.06 -20.28
N LEU A 196 -5.92 13.88 -20.02
CA LEU A 196 -5.55 12.64 -20.69
C LEU A 196 -5.77 12.73 -22.21
N GLY A 197 -6.88 13.31 -22.66
CA GLY A 197 -7.15 13.55 -24.07
C GLY A 197 -6.09 14.43 -24.75
N GLN A 198 -5.60 15.45 -24.06
CA GLN A 198 -4.50 16.30 -24.54
C GLN A 198 -3.18 15.51 -24.66
N LEU A 199 -2.83 14.72 -23.65
CA LEU A 199 -1.65 13.85 -23.68
C LEU A 199 -1.72 12.85 -24.85
N VAL A 200 -2.86 12.17 -25.00
CA VAL A 200 -3.09 11.22 -26.10
C VAL A 200 -2.96 11.93 -27.45
N SER A 201 -3.53 13.13 -27.60
CA SER A 201 -3.42 13.93 -28.83
C SER A 201 -1.97 14.32 -29.12
N PHE A 202 -1.22 14.74 -28.10
CA PHE A 202 0.21 15.05 -28.22
C PHE A 202 1.01 13.82 -28.69
N LEU A 203 0.77 12.65 -28.10
CA LEU A 203 1.43 11.41 -28.49
C LEU A 203 1.07 10.98 -29.91
N LYS A 204 -0.21 11.12 -30.32
CA LYS A 204 -0.67 10.81 -31.68
C LYS A 204 -0.04 11.75 -32.72
N ASN A 205 0.00 13.05 -32.45
CA ASN A 205 0.59 14.06 -33.34
C ASN A 205 2.09 13.86 -33.58
N ASN A 206 2.80 13.25 -32.62
CA ASN A 206 4.22 12.95 -32.71
C ASN A 206 4.50 11.49 -33.11
N ASN A 207 3.49 10.71 -33.52
CA ASN A 207 3.60 9.28 -33.85
C ASN A 207 4.17 8.39 -32.73
N MET A 208 4.03 8.80 -31.46
CA MET A 208 4.54 8.05 -30.30
C MET A 208 3.46 7.19 -29.63
N TYR A 209 2.19 7.42 -29.94
CA TYR A 209 1.07 6.79 -29.22
C TYR A 209 1.05 5.26 -29.30
N TYR A 210 1.31 4.69 -30.48
CA TYR A 210 1.32 3.23 -30.67
C TYR A 210 2.64 2.56 -30.25
N ASP A 211 3.72 3.34 -30.13
CA ASP A 211 5.03 2.87 -29.67
C ASP A 211 5.20 2.98 -28.14
N SER A 212 4.21 3.56 -27.46
CA SER A 212 4.20 3.81 -26.01
C SER A 212 3.24 2.88 -25.30
N LEU A 213 3.70 2.27 -24.21
CA LEU A 213 2.87 1.56 -23.24
C LEU A 213 2.29 2.57 -22.24
N LEU A 214 1.01 2.88 -22.40
CA LEU A 214 0.22 3.72 -21.51
C LEU A 214 -0.52 2.86 -20.50
N ILE A 215 -0.39 3.18 -19.22
CA ILE A 215 -1.11 2.52 -18.13
C ILE A 215 -1.77 3.59 -17.27
N VAL A 216 -3.08 3.47 -17.03
CA VAL A 216 -3.84 4.37 -16.15
C VAL A 216 -4.52 3.54 -15.08
N THR A 217 -4.29 3.88 -13.81
CA THR A 217 -4.92 3.22 -12.66
C THR A 217 -4.84 4.10 -11.40
N SER A 218 -5.28 3.59 -10.25
CA SER A 218 -5.07 4.19 -8.93
C SER A 218 -4.44 3.18 -7.97
N ALA A 219 -3.33 3.57 -7.34
CA ALA A 219 -2.55 2.73 -6.44
C ALA A 219 -3.32 2.31 -5.18
N ARG A 220 -4.20 3.19 -4.70
CA ARG A 220 -5.12 2.93 -3.59
C ARG A 220 -6.56 3.19 -4.02
N SER A 221 -7.50 2.44 -3.45
CA SER A 221 -8.90 2.76 -3.57
C SER A 221 -9.33 3.75 -2.50
N THR A 222 -10.24 4.64 -2.86
CA THR A 222 -10.94 5.56 -1.96
C THR A 222 -12.37 5.11 -1.67
N SER A 223 -12.76 3.94 -2.18
CA SER A 223 -14.10 3.38 -2.12
C SER A 223 -14.15 2.15 -1.20
N PRO A 224 -15.29 1.87 -0.53
CA PRO A 224 -15.48 0.64 0.24
C PRO A 224 -15.32 -0.66 -0.57
N SER A 225 -15.45 -0.60 -1.90
CA SER A 225 -15.30 -1.77 -2.76
C SER A 225 -13.84 -2.20 -2.96
N ASP A 226 -12.88 -1.34 -2.65
CA ASP A 226 -11.45 -1.51 -2.94
C ASP A 226 -11.11 -1.66 -4.43
N LEU A 227 -12.06 -1.32 -5.30
CA LEU A 227 -11.92 -1.49 -6.75
C LEU A 227 -11.53 -0.18 -7.42
N VAL A 228 -10.64 -0.29 -8.40
CA VAL A 228 -10.18 0.79 -9.27
C VAL A 228 -10.17 0.28 -10.71
N PRO A 229 -10.28 1.17 -11.72
CA PRO A 229 -10.05 0.75 -13.09
C PRO A 229 -8.54 0.57 -13.35
N LEU A 230 -8.18 -0.42 -14.17
CA LEU A 230 -6.85 -0.61 -14.74
C LEU A 230 -6.98 -0.64 -16.26
N ILE A 231 -6.41 0.35 -16.93
CA ILE A 231 -6.38 0.46 -18.38
C ILE A 231 -4.94 0.34 -18.85
N ILE A 232 -4.69 -0.52 -19.83
CA ILE A 232 -3.37 -0.73 -20.44
C ILE A 232 -3.53 -0.62 -21.96
N HIS A 233 -2.76 0.25 -22.60
CA HIS A 233 -2.73 0.42 -24.05
C HIS A 233 -1.28 0.49 -24.51
N GLY A 234 -0.93 -0.12 -25.65
CA GLY A 234 0.40 0.02 -26.21
C GLY A 234 0.78 -1.13 -27.13
N PRO A 235 2.03 -1.15 -27.61
CA PRO A 235 2.49 -2.17 -28.53
C PRO A 235 2.47 -3.54 -27.85
N GLY A 236 1.97 -4.54 -28.57
CA GLY A 236 1.77 -5.88 -28.03
C GLY A 236 0.57 -6.01 -27.08
N CYS A 237 -0.26 -4.99 -26.87
CA CYS A 237 -1.51 -5.14 -26.13
C CYS A 237 -2.62 -5.72 -27.04
N ARG A 238 -3.53 -6.51 -26.46
CA ARG A 238 -4.71 -7.00 -27.18
C ARG A 238 -5.81 -5.94 -27.16
N ALA A 239 -6.02 -5.28 -28.29
CA ALA A 239 -7.03 -4.23 -28.44
C ALA A 239 -8.48 -4.71 -28.17
N GLY A 240 -9.27 -3.86 -27.53
CA GLY A 240 -10.69 -4.06 -27.25
C GLY A 240 -11.00 -5.23 -26.32
N SER A 241 -10.02 -5.68 -25.54
CA SER A 241 -10.20 -6.81 -24.63
C SER A 241 -10.57 -6.36 -23.22
N LYS A 242 -11.34 -7.19 -22.52
CA LYS A 242 -11.61 -7.02 -21.09
C LYS A 242 -10.91 -8.14 -20.34
N THR A 243 -10.29 -7.79 -19.22
CA THR A 243 -9.76 -8.75 -18.25
C THR A 243 -10.45 -8.56 -16.90
N SER A 244 -10.15 -9.45 -15.97
CA SER A 244 -10.74 -9.47 -14.63
C SER A 244 -9.78 -10.12 -13.66
N SER A 245 -10.01 -9.88 -12.36
CA SER A 245 -9.22 -10.48 -11.27
C SER A 245 -7.76 -10.04 -11.27
N THR A 246 -7.49 -8.84 -11.78
CA THR A 246 -6.17 -8.22 -11.64
C THR A 246 -6.05 -7.48 -10.31
N MET A 247 -4.82 -7.31 -9.84
CA MET A 247 -4.48 -6.46 -8.70
C MET A 247 -3.59 -5.32 -9.16
N VAL A 248 -3.66 -4.17 -8.49
CA VAL A 248 -2.79 -3.01 -8.78
C VAL A 248 -1.30 -3.39 -8.71
N LEU A 249 -0.95 -4.36 -7.85
CA LEU A 249 0.40 -4.91 -7.72
C LEU A 249 0.92 -5.59 -9.01
N ASP A 250 0.02 -6.09 -9.85
CA ASP A 250 0.34 -6.74 -11.12
C ASP A 250 0.95 -5.76 -12.12
N THR A 251 0.76 -4.45 -11.93
CA THR A 251 1.24 -3.39 -12.83
C THR A 251 2.76 -3.47 -13.02
N THR A 252 3.54 -3.57 -11.94
CA THR A 252 5.01 -3.63 -12.03
C THR A 252 5.48 -4.87 -12.79
N ALA A 253 4.92 -6.04 -12.47
CA ALA A 253 5.26 -7.29 -13.14
C ALA A 253 4.85 -7.27 -14.63
N THR A 254 3.71 -6.66 -14.93
CA THR A 254 3.21 -6.47 -16.30
C THR A 254 4.12 -5.57 -17.12
N ILE A 255 4.55 -4.43 -16.57
CA ILE A 255 5.52 -3.53 -17.23
C ILE A 255 6.82 -4.26 -17.50
N CYS A 256 7.39 -4.94 -16.50
CA CYS A 256 8.63 -5.71 -16.65
C CYS A 256 8.50 -6.73 -17.79
N ARG A 257 7.36 -7.42 -17.87
CA ARG A 257 7.11 -8.39 -18.93
C ARG A 257 7.05 -7.75 -20.32
N PHE A 258 6.37 -6.61 -20.48
CA PHE A 258 6.31 -5.87 -21.75
C PHE A 258 7.69 -5.40 -22.23
N ILE A 259 8.58 -5.03 -21.32
CA ILE A 259 9.93 -4.54 -21.65
C ILE A 259 10.99 -5.66 -21.70
N GLY A 260 10.60 -6.91 -21.48
CA GLY A 260 11.50 -8.07 -21.52
C GLY A 260 12.45 -8.18 -20.32
N LEU A 261 12.07 -7.65 -19.16
CA LEU A 261 12.81 -7.78 -17.90
C LEU A 261 12.09 -8.71 -16.92
N ASP A 262 12.84 -9.35 -16.04
CA ASP A 262 12.28 -10.05 -14.88
C ASP A 262 11.83 -9.02 -13.83
N ALA A 263 10.66 -9.24 -13.24
CA ALA A 263 10.13 -8.38 -12.19
C ALA A 263 11.07 -8.37 -10.95
N PRO A 264 11.06 -7.30 -10.13
CA PRO A 264 11.82 -7.25 -8.89
C PRO A 264 11.58 -8.50 -8.04
N ALA A 265 12.62 -9.02 -7.38
CA ALA A 265 12.54 -10.33 -6.71
C ALA A 265 11.45 -10.40 -5.61
N ALA A 266 11.20 -9.26 -4.94
CA ALA A 266 10.17 -9.13 -3.91
C ALA A 266 8.75 -9.00 -4.50
N SER A 267 8.61 -8.60 -5.78
CA SER A 267 7.33 -8.42 -6.46
C SER A 267 6.47 -9.68 -6.36
N ILE A 268 5.25 -9.50 -5.90
CA ILE A 268 4.25 -10.57 -5.80
C ILE A 268 3.16 -10.46 -6.86
N GLY A 269 3.11 -9.35 -7.60
CA GLY A 269 2.20 -9.19 -8.72
C GLY A 269 2.46 -10.22 -9.82
N ILE A 270 1.39 -10.68 -10.47
CA ILE A 270 1.46 -11.57 -11.63
C ILE A 270 1.28 -10.72 -12.89
N PRO A 271 2.13 -10.87 -13.92
CA PRO A 271 1.90 -10.17 -15.18
C PRO A 271 0.50 -10.48 -15.74
N VAL A 272 -0.22 -9.45 -16.19
CA VAL A 272 -1.52 -9.61 -16.83
C VAL A 272 -1.32 -10.22 -18.22
N TYR A 273 -1.14 -11.54 -18.28
CA TYR A 273 -0.84 -12.26 -19.54
C TYR A 273 -1.95 -12.10 -20.58
N ASP A 274 -3.20 -11.96 -20.13
CA ASP A 274 -4.35 -11.72 -21.01
C ASP A 274 -4.30 -10.36 -21.71
N ALA A 275 -3.51 -9.41 -21.21
CA ALA A 275 -3.26 -8.12 -21.85
C ALA A 275 -2.40 -8.24 -23.10
N MET A 276 -1.60 -9.31 -23.22
CA MET A 276 -0.55 -9.41 -24.20
C MET A 276 -1.03 -10.16 -25.44
N THR A 277 -0.65 -9.65 -26.61
CA THR A 277 -0.78 -10.35 -27.88
C THR A 277 0.32 -11.40 -27.97
N ILE A 278 -0.07 -12.67 -27.88
CA ILE A 278 0.84 -13.80 -27.87
C ILE A 278 0.75 -14.50 -29.22
N GLN A 279 1.90 -14.74 -29.86
CA GLN A 279 1.95 -15.55 -31.08
C GLN A 279 1.56 -17.01 -30.77
N GLU A 280 0.92 -17.70 -31.72
CA GLU A 280 0.46 -19.09 -31.52
C GLU A 280 1.59 -20.03 -31.07
N GLU A 281 2.80 -19.84 -31.57
CA GLU A 281 3.98 -20.64 -31.21
C GLU A 281 4.40 -20.48 -29.75
N ASP A 282 4.19 -19.30 -29.17
CA ASP A 282 4.60 -18.97 -27.80
C ASP A 282 3.52 -19.25 -26.76
N LYS A 283 2.26 -19.51 -27.16
CA LYS A 283 1.14 -19.69 -26.23
C LYS A 283 1.41 -20.76 -25.17
N ASN A 284 1.94 -21.91 -25.59
CA ASN A 284 2.25 -23.00 -24.66
C ASN A 284 3.30 -22.58 -23.63
N TYR A 285 4.34 -21.85 -24.06
CA TYR A 285 5.35 -21.33 -23.16
C TYR A 285 4.74 -20.33 -22.17
N VAL A 286 3.91 -19.40 -22.65
CA VAL A 286 3.25 -18.41 -21.81
C VAL A 286 2.32 -19.08 -20.79
N TYR A 287 1.54 -20.09 -21.18
CA TYR A 287 0.70 -20.83 -20.23
C TYR A 287 1.52 -21.58 -19.19
N VAL A 288 2.63 -22.22 -19.58
CA VAL A 288 3.52 -22.89 -18.62
C VAL A 288 4.12 -21.88 -17.64
N LYS A 289 4.57 -20.72 -18.14
CA LYS A 289 5.11 -19.64 -17.31
C LYS A 289 4.05 -19.06 -16.36
N TRP A 290 2.87 -18.76 -16.87
CA TRP A 290 1.74 -18.27 -16.07
C TRP A 290 1.35 -19.25 -14.97
N VAL A 291 1.25 -20.55 -15.29
CA VAL A 291 0.98 -21.60 -14.30
C VAL A 291 2.10 -21.68 -13.25
N ALA A 292 3.36 -21.50 -13.65
CA ALA A 292 4.47 -21.47 -12.70
C ALA A 292 4.39 -20.27 -11.75
N ASP A 293 4.08 -19.08 -12.27
CA ASP A 293 3.96 -17.85 -11.49
C ASP A 293 2.75 -17.92 -10.53
N LEU A 294 1.60 -18.44 -10.98
CA LEU A 294 0.44 -18.72 -10.12
C LEU A 294 0.74 -19.71 -8.99
N LYS A 295 1.54 -20.75 -9.25
CA LYS A 295 1.95 -21.70 -8.22
C LYS A 295 2.92 -21.07 -7.22
N LYS A 296 3.86 -20.27 -7.71
CA LYS A 296 4.80 -19.52 -6.86
C LYS A 296 4.04 -18.57 -5.94
N GLU A 297 3.13 -17.77 -6.49
CA GLU A 297 2.34 -16.82 -5.74
C GLU A 297 1.45 -17.52 -4.71
N ARG A 298 0.71 -18.57 -5.11
CA ARG A 298 -0.08 -19.38 -4.18
C ARG A 298 0.74 -19.87 -2.98
N THR A 299 1.95 -20.37 -3.23
CA THR A 299 2.83 -20.86 -2.16
C THR A 299 3.25 -19.72 -1.23
N ALA A 300 3.61 -18.56 -1.78
CA ALA A 300 3.95 -17.37 -0.99
C ALA A 300 2.77 -16.88 -0.14
N GLN A 301 1.55 -16.85 -0.69
CA GLN A 301 0.34 -16.46 0.03
C GLN A 301 0.02 -17.42 1.18
N TRP A 302 0.18 -18.74 0.98
CA TRP A 302 -0.02 -19.71 2.05
C TRP A 302 1.01 -19.58 3.18
N ASN A 303 2.28 -19.35 2.84
CA ASN A 303 3.31 -19.10 3.85
C ASN A 303 2.97 -17.87 4.70
N ARG A 304 2.59 -16.74 4.06
CA ARG A 304 2.13 -15.54 4.77
C ARG A 304 0.90 -15.80 5.62
N TYR A 305 -0.07 -16.55 5.10
CA TYR A 305 -1.26 -16.91 5.86
C TYR A 305 -0.87 -17.64 7.14
N TYR A 306 0.06 -18.60 7.08
CA TYR A 306 0.54 -19.29 8.27
C TYR A 306 1.28 -18.36 9.24
N ASP A 307 2.15 -17.49 8.74
CA ASP A 307 2.85 -16.51 9.58
C ASP A 307 1.88 -15.57 10.32
N ILE A 308 0.85 -15.07 9.62
CA ILE A 308 -0.20 -14.23 10.20
C ILE A 308 -1.04 -15.01 11.23
N GLN A 309 -1.35 -16.28 10.96
CA GLN A 309 -2.07 -17.12 11.93
C GLN A 309 -1.25 -17.29 13.21
N ASP A 310 0.05 -17.55 13.10
CA ASP A 310 0.94 -17.70 14.25
C ASP A 310 1.04 -16.41 15.07
N GLU A 311 1.13 -15.24 14.42
CA GLU A 311 1.09 -13.94 15.09
C GLU A 311 -0.25 -13.66 15.77
N LEU A 312 -1.36 -14.00 15.10
CA LEU A 312 -2.70 -13.86 15.66
C LEU A 312 -2.86 -14.72 16.92
N TYR A 313 -2.40 -15.97 16.89
CA TYR A 313 -2.44 -16.85 18.06
C TYR A 313 -1.59 -16.30 19.22
N LYS A 314 -0.37 -15.83 18.94
CA LYS A 314 0.48 -15.17 19.96
C LYS A 314 -0.23 -13.97 20.59
N THR A 315 -0.86 -13.13 19.77
CA THR A 315 -1.59 -11.94 20.22
C THR A 315 -2.81 -12.31 21.07
N ILE A 316 -3.58 -13.32 20.67
CA ILE A 316 -4.73 -13.83 21.45
C ILE A 316 -4.28 -14.34 22.82
N HIS A 317 -3.18 -15.10 22.87
CA HIS A 317 -2.60 -15.57 24.13
C HIS A 317 -2.17 -14.41 25.04
N GLN A 318 -1.48 -13.41 24.48
CA GLN A 318 -1.09 -12.21 25.23
C GLN A 318 -2.31 -11.45 25.75
N MET A 319 -3.32 -11.21 24.92
CA MET A 319 -4.56 -10.55 25.36
C MET A 319 -5.28 -11.33 26.47
N THR A 320 -5.27 -12.66 26.38
CA THR A 320 -5.87 -13.54 27.39
C THR A 320 -5.12 -13.42 28.71
N SER A 321 -3.79 -13.48 28.69
CA SER A 321 -2.96 -13.29 29.90
C SER A 321 -3.15 -11.91 30.53
N ILE A 322 -3.21 -10.83 29.73
CA ILE A 322 -3.48 -9.47 30.22
C ILE A 322 -4.88 -9.38 30.83
N LYS A 323 -5.88 -10.05 30.25
CA LYS A 323 -7.24 -10.08 30.79
C LYS A 323 -7.28 -10.82 32.13
N GLU A 324 -6.57 -11.93 32.26
CA GLU A 324 -6.44 -12.68 33.52
C GLU A 324 -5.72 -11.84 34.60
N GLU A 325 -4.63 -11.15 34.24
CA GLU A 325 -3.94 -10.22 35.14
C GLU A 325 -4.83 -9.05 35.57
N ARG A 326 -5.58 -8.43 34.65
CA ARG A 326 -6.53 -7.37 35.01
C ARG A 326 -7.61 -7.87 35.95
N GLN A 327 -8.11 -9.08 35.73
CA GLN A 327 -9.10 -9.70 36.62
C GLN A 327 -8.51 -9.98 38.00
N SER A 328 -7.26 -10.47 38.08
CA SER A 328 -6.60 -10.74 39.36
C SER A 328 -6.31 -9.45 40.14
N ILE A 329 -5.87 -8.38 39.47
CA ILE A 329 -5.68 -7.04 40.07
C ILE A 329 -7.02 -6.50 40.59
N SER A 330 -8.10 -6.62 39.80
CA SER A 330 -9.44 -6.19 40.21
C SER A 330 -9.93 -6.94 41.45
N ASN A 331 -9.75 -8.27 41.48
CA ASN A 331 -10.09 -9.10 42.63
C ASN A 331 -9.28 -8.69 43.87
N PHE A 332 -7.96 -8.49 43.73
CA PHE A 332 -7.08 -8.06 44.81
C PHE A 332 -7.46 -6.68 45.37
N ALA A 333 -7.80 -5.73 44.49
CA ALA A 333 -8.29 -4.42 44.89
C ALA A 333 -9.60 -4.53 45.69
N GLY A 334 -10.54 -5.37 45.25
CA GLY A 334 -11.78 -5.63 45.97
C GLY A 334 -11.57 -6.25 47.36
N GLU A 335 -10.59 -7.15 47.53
CA GLU A 335 -10.22 -7.70 48.84
C GLU A 335 -9.62 -6.62 49.77
N LYS A 336 -8.77 -5.74 49.23
CA LYS A 336 -8.22 -4.62 49.99
C LYS A 336 -9.31 -3.65 50.42
N GLU A 337 -10.26 -3.35 49.55
CA GLU A 337 -11.38 -2.47 49.86
C GLU A 337 -12.29 -3.05 50.96
N LYS A 338 -12.58 -4.36 50.91
CA LYS A 338 -13.25 -5.06 52.02
C LYS A 338 -12.49 -4.94 53.33
N THR A 339 -11.16 -5.10 53.29
CA THR A 339 -10.30 -4.96 54.48
C THR A 339 -10.35 -3.55 55.05
N ILE A 340 -10.26 -2.53 54.17
CA ILE A 340 -10.37 -1.12 54.54
C ILE A 340 -11.74 -0.84 55.18
N ASN A 341 -12.82 -1.33 54.59
CA ASN A 341 -14.18 -1.16 55.12
C ASN A 341 -14.34 -1.79 56.51
N ILE A 342 -13.78 -2.99 56.74
CA ILE A 342 -13.78 -3.63 58.07
C ILE A 342 -13.01 -2.77 59.08
N LEU A 343 -11.82 -2.27 58.71
CA LEU A 343 -11.01 -1.41 59.57
C LEU A 343 -11.71 -0.08 59.88
N GLN A 344 -12.34 0.56 58.88
CA GLN A 344 -13.12 1.77 59.08
C GLN A 344 -14.32 1.54 59.99
N SER A 345 -15.04 0.41 59.83
CA SER A 345 -16.15 0.05 60.72
C SER A 345 -15.70 -0.18 62.16
N ARG A 346 -14.55 -0.82 62.38
CA ARG A 346 -13.97 -0.95 63.72
C ARG A 346 -13.62 0.42 64.32
N LEU A 347 -12.97 1.29 63.53
CA LEU A 347 -12.64 2.65 63.94
C LEU A 347 -13.89 3.48 64.30
N THR A 348 -14.99 3.35 63.56
CA THR A 348 -16.24 4.05 63.89
C THR A 348 -16.88 3.50 65.16
N TRP A 349 -16.85 2.19 65.38
CA TRP A 349 -17.30 1.57 66.63
C TRP A 349 -16.47 2.00 67.84
N GLU A 350 -15.14 2.03 67.71
CA GLU A 350 -14.24 2.53 68.77
C GLU A 350 -14.52 3.99 69.10
N ARG A 351 -14.68 4.85 68.09
CA ARG A 351 -15.04 6.27 68.28
C ARG A 351 -16.39 6.42 68.97
N ALA A 352 -17.39 5.64 68.58
CA ALA A 352 -18.71 5.63 69.22
C ALA A 352 -18.61 5.18 70.69
N GLY A 353 -17.80 4.16 70.98
CA GLY A 353 -17.52 3.69 72.34
C GLY A 353 -16.85 4.76 73.21
N CYS A 354 -15.83 5.45 72.69
CA CYS A 354 -15.19 6.57 73.37
C CYS A 354 -16.18 7.71 73.66
N LEU A 355 -17.02 8.08 72.69
CA LEU A 355 -18.07 9.09 72.88
C LEU A 355 -19.07 8.69 73.97
N ALA A 356 -19.49 7.43 73.98
CA ALA A 356 -20.39 6.90 75.02
C ALA A 356 -19.74 6.97 76.41
N LEU A 357 -18.47 6.57 76.54
CA LEU A 357 -17.71 6.71 77.78
C LEU A 357 -17.59 8.16 78.23
N PHE A 358 -17.32 9.08 77.31
CA PHE A 358 -17.22 10.51 77.60
C PHE A 358 -18.56 11.08 78.10
N LEU A 359 -19.68 10.68 77.48
CA LEU A 359 -21.02 11.05 77.93
C LEU A 359 -21.35 10.50 79.32
N ILE A 360 -20.95 9.25 79.61
CA ILE A 360 -21.10 8.65 80.94
C ILE A 360 -20.29 9.43 81.98
N MET A 361 -19.05 9.82 81.68
CA MET A 361 -18.24 10.67 82.56
C MET A 361 -18.91 12.02 82.84
N ILE A 362 -19.43 12.70 81.81
CA ILE A 362 -20.14 13.98 81.96
C ILE A 362 -21.38 13.80 82.84
N ALA A 363 -22.16 12.74 82.61
CA ALA A 363 -23.33 12.43 83.43
C ALA A 363 -22.95 12.17 84.89
N GLY A 364 -21.88 11.40 85.13
CA GLY A 364 -21.33 11.18 86.47
C GLY A 364 -20.92 12.48 87.15
N TYR A 365 -20.19 13.35 86.44
CA TYR A 365 -19.77 14.65 86.95
C TYR A 365 -20.95 15.58 87.28
N LEU A 366 -22.01 15.57 86.45
CA LEU A 366 -23.24 16.33 86.72
C LEU A 366 -24.00 15.82 87.95
N ILE A 367 -24.01 14.50 88.18
CA ILE A 367 -24.61 13.89 89.37
C ILE A 367 -23.81 14.31 90.61
N GLU A 368 -22.49 14.19 90.58
CA GLU A 368 -21.61 14.66 91.65
C GLU A 368 -21.79 16.14 91.92
N TYR A 369 -21.83 16.98 90.88
CA TYR A 369 -22.07 18.42 91.00
C TYR A 369 -23.43 18.72 91.65
N ARG A 370 -24.51 18.03 91.27
CA ARG A 370 -25.83 18.20 91.91
C ARG A 370 -25.82 17.73 93.36
N TRP A 371 -25.09 16.66 93.67
CA TRP A 371 -24.97 16.14 95.02
C TRP A 371 -24.16 17.08 95.93
N LEU A 372 -23.01 17.57 95.46
CA LEU A 372 -22.18 18.57 96.13
C LEU A 372 -22.93 19.89 96.31
N LYS A 373 -23.67 20.36 95.29
CA LYS A 373 -24.52 21.56 95.40
C LYS A 373 -25.60 21.42 96.46
N LYS A 374 -26.21 20.24 96.61
CA LYS A 374 -27.17 19.95 97.70
C LYS A 374 -26.51 19.94 99.08
N LYS A 375 -25.25 19.50 99.17
CA LYS A 375 -24.55 19.31 100.45
C LYS A 375 -23.84 20.57 100.96
N PHE A 376 -23.40 21.47 100.07
CA PHE A 376 -22.61 22.66 100.42
C PHE A 376 -23.35 24.01 100.33
N MET A 377 -24.64 24.03 99.94
CA MET A 377 -25.50 25.22 100.09
C MET A 377 -26.08 25.33 101.52
N LEU A 378 -25.20 25.24 102.52
CA LEU A 378 -25.52 25.45 103.94
C LEU A 378 -24.87 26.72 104.53
N PHE A 379 -24.42 27.64 103.66
CA PHE A 379 -24.03 28.97 104.07
C PHE A 379 -24.68 30.03 103.16
N LYS A 380 -25.87 30.45 103.55
CA LYS A 380 -26.28 31.84 103.49
C LYS A 380 -27.13 32.17 104.69
#